data_AF-A0AAX3U1K6-F1
#
_entry.id   AF-A0AAX3U1K6-F1
#
_cell.length_a   1.000
_cell.length_b   1.000
_cell.length_c   1.000
_cell.angle_alpha   90.00
_cell.angle_beta   90.00
_cell.angle_gamma   90.00
#
_symmetry.space_group_name_H-M   'P 1'
#
loop_
_entity.id
_entity.type
_entity.pdbx_description
1 polymer ?
#
loop_
_entity_poly.entity_id
_entity_poly.type
_entity_poly.pdbx_seq_one_letter_code
_entity_poly.pdbx_strand_id
1 'polypeptide(L)'
;MNTYMNNLHWLDHDVLHRLWIEGQSDNTTRLCMKIIKDSEPEMLYLSLKSSQEAILSAWSGHAIPVTDAYDDGQIYSQVRSLLNLSDGCVLWSLTHVVLPNGDKTSTDKIGFIPGMRECGGQLIPI
;
A
#
# COMPACT_ATOMS: atom_id res chain seq x y z
N MET A 1 15.91 15.12 -14.02
CA MET A 1 14.96 14.55 -13.06
C MET A 1 13.66 14.30 -13.79
N ASN A 2 13.14 13.07 -13.73
CA ASN A 2 11.89 12.71 -14.40
C ASN A 2 10.75 13.28 -13.53
N THR A 3 10.20 14.44 -13.88
CA THR A 3 9.21 15.20 -13.09
C THR A 3 7.91 14.43 -12.82
N TYR A 4 7.72 13.30 -13.51
CA TYR A 4 6.52 12.47 -13.41
C TYR A 4 6.56 11.49 -12.25
N MET A 5 7.74 11.05 -11.78
CA MET A 5 7.87 9.95 -10.82
C MET A 5 8.47 10.43 -9.50
N ASN A 6 7.76 10.24 -8.39
CA ASN A 6 8.28 10.51 -7.05
C ASN A 6 8.26 9.23 -6.21
N ASN A 7 9.42 8.85 -5.65
CA ASN A 7 9.53 7.69 -4.77
C ASN A 7 8.95 8.00 -3.39
N LEU A 8 8.16 7.08 -2.86
CA LEU A 8 7.66 7.10 -1.50
C LEU A 8 8.53 6.17 -0.65
N HIS A 9 9.45 6.76 0.10
CA HIS A 9 10.40 5.99 0.91
C HIS A 9 9.74 5.48 2.19
N TRP A 10 9.92 4.19 2.46
CA TRP A 10 9.60 3.60 3.75
C TRP A 10 10.56 4.11 4.81
N LEU A 11 10.05 4.34 6.02
CA LEU A 11 10.88 4.52 7.21
C LEU A 11 11.29 3.18 7.83
N ASP A 12 10.48 2.14 7.62
CA ASP A 12 10.82 0.77 7.96
C ASP A 12 11.72 0.16 6.87
N HIS A 13 12.98 -0.08 7.21
CA HIS A 13 13.98 -0.62 6.28
C HIS A 13 13.81 -2.12 6.01
N ASP A 14 13.00 -2.83 6.79
CA ASP A 14 12.73 -4.25 6.58
C ASP A 14 11.66 -4.46 5.48
N VAL A 15 10.93 -3.41 5.11
CA VAL A 15 9.99 -3.45 3.98
C VAL A 15 10.76 -3.35 2.65
N LEU A 16 10.93 -4.49 1.98
CA LEU A 16 11.64 -4.58 0.69
C LEU A 16 10.83 -4.04 -0.50
N HIS A 17 9.53 -3.87 -0.36
CA HIS A 17 8.65 -3.43 -1.44
C HIS A 17 8.95 -1.98 -1.83
N ARG A 18 8.74 -1.61 -3.09
CA ARG A 18 8.99 -0.25 -3.57
C ARG A 18 7.68 0.45 -3.86
N LEU A 19 7.55 1.69 -3.40
CA LEU A 19 6.36 2.51 -3.59
C LEU A 19 6.75 3.82 -4.28
N TRP A 20 5.99 4.23 -5.29
CA TRP A 20 6.18 5.51 -5.96
C TRP A 20 4.86 6.01 -6.54
N ILE A 21 4.83 7.28 -6.91
CA ILE A 21 3.69 7.91 -7.57
C ILE A 21 4.07 8.46 -8.92
N GLU A 22 3.12 8.41 -9.85
CA GLU A 22 3.25 8.91 -11.22
C GLU A 22 2.12 9.89 -11.55
N GLY A 23 2.48 11.15 -11.78
CA GLY A 23 1.53 12.18 -12.20
C GLY A 23 0.96 11.87 -13.58
N GLN A 24 -0.35 12.04 -13.74
CA GLN A 24 -1.06 11.86 -15.00
C GLN A 24 -1.44 13.20 -15.63
N SER A 25 -1.76 13.21 -16.92
CA SER A 25 -2.08 14.44 -17.67
C SER A 25 -3.40 15.11 -17.25
N ASP A 26 -4.28 14.37 -16.57
CA ASP A 26 -5.59 14.83 -16.08
C ASP A 26 -5.57 15.28 -14.61
N ASN A 27 -4.38 15.61 -14.08
CA ASN A 27 -4.15 15.98 -12.69
C ASN A 27 -4.52 14.87 -11.67
N THR A 28 -4.68 13.62 -12.14
CA THR A 28 -4.73 12.45 -11.27
C THR A 28 -3.32 11.90 -11.02
N THR A 29 -3.20 11.03 -10.03
CA THR A 29 -1.94 10.39 -9.71
C THR A 29 -2.11 8.89 -9.65
N ARG A 30 -1.21 8.14 -10.29
CA ARG A 30 -1.13 6.69 -10.15
C ARG A 30 -0.16 6.35 -9.02
N LEU A 31 -0.63 5.68 -7.99
CA LEU A 31 0.20 5.00 -7.01
C LEU A 31 0.66 3.67 -7.60
N CYS A 32 1.96 3.41 -7.55
CA CYS A 32 2.59 2.21 -8.06
C CYS A 32 3.34 1.51 -6.92
N MET A 33 3.08 0.22 -6.75
CA MET A 33 3.76 -0.61 -5.75
C MET A 33 4.36 -1.84 -6.41
N LYS A 34 5.67 -2.04 -6.21
CA LYS A 34 6.38 -3.27 -6.60
C LYS A 34 6.54 -4.16 -5.37
N ILE A 35 5.79 -5.25 -5.35
CA ILE A 35 5.90 -6.30 -4.35
C ILE A 35 7.09 -7.17 -4.71
N ILE A 36 8.12 -7.12 -3.87
CA ILE A 36 9.30 -7.99 -4.00
C ILE A 36 8.96 -9.34 -3.36
N LYS A 37 9.08 -10.40 -4.15
CA LYS A 37 8.86 -11.79 -3.75
C LYS A 37 10.15 -12.57 -4.02
N ASP A 38 10.25 -13.78 -3.46
CA ASP A 38 11.34 -14.71 -3.79
C ASP A 38 11.25 -15.19 -5.26
N SER A 39 10.04 -15.15 -5.82
CA SER A 39 9.74 -15.37 -7.24
C SER A 39 9.73 -14.05 -8.03
N GLU A 40 9.10 -14.04 -9.21
CA GLU A 40 8.89 -12.83 -9.99
C GLU A 40 8.14 -11.75 -9.16
N PRO A 41 8.62 -10.49 -9.16
CA PRO A 41 7.94 -9.39 -8.48
C PRO A 41 6.56 -9.10 -9.06
N GLU A 42 5.62 -8.71 -8.20
CA GLU A 42 4.28 -8.28 -8.63
C GLU A 42 4.19 -6.75 -8.68
N MET A 43 3.54 -6.24 -9.73
CA MET A 43 3.27 -4.82 -9.92
C MET A 43 1.81 -4.50 -9.63
N LEU A 44 1.57 -3.63 -8.66
CA LEU A 44 0.25 -3.13 -8.30
C LEU A 44 0.12 -1.65 -8.67
N TYR A 45 -1.07 -1.26 -9.11
CA TYR A 45 -1.38 0.11 -9.54
C TYR A 45 -2.72 0.55 -8.98
N LEU A 46 -2.80 1.81 -8.54
CA LEU A 46 -4.04 2.43 -8.05
C LEU A 46 -4.10 3.87 -8.54
N SER A 47 -5.14 4.20 -9.31
CA SER A 47 -5.41 5.58 -9.72
C SER A 47 -6.11 6.35 -8.59
N LEU A 48 -5.57 7.50 -8.23
CA LEU A 48 -6.07 8.37 -7.19
C LEU A 48 -6.47 9.72 -7.78
N LYS A 49 -7.64 10.23 -7.39
CA LYS A 49 -8.13 11.56 -7.76
C LYS A 49 -7.50 12.66 -6.89
N SER A 50 -6.18 12.60 -6.74
CA SER A 50 -5.40 13.52 -5.93
C SER A 50 -4.12 13.90 -6.66
N SER A 51 -3.63 15.11 -6.41
CA SER A 51 -2.35 15.56 -6.99
C SER A 51 -1.18 14.84 -6.33
N GLN A 52 0.00 14.88 -6.98
CA GLN A 52 1.21 14.29 -6.42
C GLN A 52 1.61 14.98 -5.10
N GLU A 53 1.44 16.29 -5.00
CA GLU A 53 1.75 17.08 -3.81
C GLU A 53 0.91 16.66 -2.61
N ALA A 54 -0.39 16.39 -2.83
CA ALA A 54 -1.29 15.92 -1.80
C ALA A 54 -0.84 14.55 -1.26
N ILE A 55 -0.47 13.63 -2.15
CA ILE A 55 0.00 12.30 -1.77
C ILE A 55 1.36 12.36 -1.06
N LEU A 56 2.30 13.17 -1.55
CA LEU A 56 3.60 13.38 -0.91
C LEU A 56 3.45 13.94 0.51
N SER A 57 2.50 14.86 0.71
CA SER A 57 2.23 15.44 2.03
C SER A 57 1.55 14.45 2.98
N ALA A 58 0.75 13.53 2.44
CA ALA A 58 0.04 12.50 3.21
C ALA A 58 0.92 11.28 3.55
N TRP A 59 2.01 11.06 2.82
CA TRP A 59 2.88 9.90 3.01
C TRP A 59 3.68 10.01 4.29
N SER A 60 3.44 9.10 5.23
CA SER A 60 4.13 9.05 6.53
C SER A 60 5.37 8.16 6.53
N GLY A 61 5.59 7.35 5.49
CA GLY A 61 6.65 6.35 5.46
C GLY A 61 6.30 5.01 6.13
N HIS A 62 5.07 4.83 6.60
CA HIS A 62 4.64 3.64 7.34
C HIS A 62 3.40 2.97 6.70
N ALA A 63 3.33 1.64 6.83
CA ALA A 63 2.10 0.87 6.60
C ALA A 63 1.49 0.51 7.96
N ILE A 64 0.43 1.22 8.37
CA ILE A 64 -0.16 1.11 9.71
C ILE A 64 -1.23 0.02 9.72
N PRO A 65 -1.16 -1.01 10.57
CA PRO A 65 -2.22 -2.02 10.69
C PRO A 65 -3.59 -1.40 10.98
N VAL A 66 -4.61 -1.80 10.22
CA VAL A 66 -6.02 -1.43 10.47
C VAL A 66 -6.91 -2.63 10.79
N THR A 67 -6.35 -3.83 10.71
CA THR A 67 -6.94 -5.08 11.18
C THR A 67 -5.91 -5.80 12.05
N ASP A 68 -6.42 -6.62 12.97
CA ASP A 68 -5.58 -7.64 13.59
C ASP A 68 -4.99 -8.56 12.52
N ALA A 69 -3.79 -9.10 12.78
CA ALA A 69 -3.22 -10.12 11.93
C ALA A 69 -3.94 -11.44 12.19
N TYR A 70 -4.42 -12.08 11.13
CA TYR A 70 -4.75 -13.51 11.17
C TYR A 70 -3.47 -14.29 10.91
N ASP A 71 -3.16 -15.27 11.74
CA ASP A 71 -2.05 -16.20 11.53
C ASP A 71 -2.40 -17.56 12.17
N ASP A 72 -2.52 -18.60 11.34
CA ASP A 72 -2.72 -19.98 11.80
C ASP A 72 -1.50 -20.89 11.54
N GLY A 73 -0.35 -20.29 11.18
CA GLY A 73 0.87 -20.98 10.80
C GLY A 73 0.90 -21.44 9.34
N GLN A 74 -0.24 -21.44 8.63
CA GLN A 74 -0.34 -21.73 7.20
C GLN A 74 -0.72 -20.50 6.38
N ILE A 75 -1.61 -19.68 6.92
CA ILE A 75 -2.11 -18.45 6.32
C ILE A 75 -1.85 -17.31 7.28
N TYR A 76 -1.14 -16.30 6.79
CA TYR A 76 -1.05 -14.99 7.43
C TYR A 76 -1.84 -13.98 6.60
N SER A 77 -2.68 -13.13 7.20
CA SER A 77 -3.38 -12.04 6.49
C SER A 77 -3.52 -10.79 7.34
N GLN A 78 -3.33 -9.63 6.71
CA GLN A 78 -3.51 -8.33 7.38
C GLN A 78 -3.81 -7.22 6.36
N VAL A 79 -4.59 -6.23 6.80
CA VAL A 79 -4.80 -4.97 6.08
C VAL A 79 -4.09 -3.84 6.80
N ARG A 80 -3.38 -3.01 6.02
CA ARG A 80 -2.63 -1.85 6.50
C ARG A 80 -3.05 -0.60 5.73
N SER A 81 -3.14 0.54 6.40
CA SER A 81 -3.23 1.86 5.79
C SER A 81 -1.86 2.30 5.31
N LEU A 82 -1.78 2.79 4.06
CA LEU A 82 -0.59 3.41 3.50
C LEU A 82 -0.60 4.93 3.71
N LEU A 83 -1.74 5.57 3.49
CA LEU A 83 -1.89 7.02 3.66
C LEU A 83 -3.36 7.44 3.70
N ASN A 84 -3.61 8.58 4.34
CA ASN A 84 -4.91 9.24 4.38
C ASN A 84 -4.93 10.44 3.42
N LEU A 85 -5.91 10.49 2.52
CA LEU A 85 -6.22 11.64 1.67
C LEU A 85 -7.45 12.37 2.24
N SER A 86 -7.78 13.54 1.71
CA SER A 86 -8.91 14.34 2.20
C SER A 86 -10.27 13.67 1.97
N ASP A 87 -10.36 12.72 1.04
CA ASP A 87 -11.61 12.06 0.62
C ASP A 87 -11.59 10.53 0.84
N GLY A 88 -10.51 9.97 1.40
CA GLY A 88 -10.45 8.54 1.70
C GLY A 88 -9.07 8.06 2.14
N CYS A 89 -8.95 6.74 2.25
CA CYS A 89 -7.75 6.07 2.73
C CYS A 89 -7.23 5.07 1.69
N VAL A 90 -5.91 5.03 1.49
CA VAL A 90 -5.28 3.98 0.68
C VAL A 90 -4.89 2.83 1.60
N LEU A 91 -5.33 1.63 1.26
CA LEU A 91 -5.02 0.39 1.96
C LEU A 91 -4.10 -0.49 1.13
N TRP A 92 -3.30 -1.28 1.82
CA TRP A 92 -2.58 -2.45 1.32
C TRP A 92 -3.00 -3.67 2.15
N SER A 93 -3.60 -4.65 1.49
CA SER A 93 -3.87 -5.96 2.07
C SER A 93 -2.84 -6.95 1.57
N LEU A 94 -2.24 -7.71 2.49
CA LEU A 94 -1.35 -8.82 2.19
C LEU A 94 -1.88 -10.12 2.76
N THR A 95 -1.67 -11.21 2.03
CA THR A 95 -1.95 -12.57 2.51
C THR A 95 -0.80 -13.47 2.11
N HIS A 96 -0.15 -14.12 3.06
CA HIS A 96 0.85 -15.16 2.83
C HIS A 96 0.20 -16.53 3.01
N VAL A 97 0.52 -17.45 2.11
CA VAL A 97 0.09 -18.85 2.17
C VAL A 97 1.32 -19.73 2.09
N VAL A 98 1.48 -20.61 3.07
CA VAL A 98 2.45 -21.70 3.05
C VAL A 98 1.85 -22.85 2.25
N LEU A 99 2.52 -23.25 1.18
CA LEU A 99 2.13 -24.35 0.32
C LEU A 99 2.51 -25.69 0.96
N PRO A 100 1.91 -26.83 0.55
CA PRO A 100 2.22 -28.15 1.12
C PRO A 100 3.69 -28.57 1.04
N ASN A 101 4.46 -27.99 0.11
CA ASN A 101 5.90 -28.23 -0.04
C ASN A 101 6.77 -27.34 0.86
N GLY A 102 6.17 -26.45 1.66
CA GLY A 102 6.85 -25.50 2.55
C GLY A 102 7.16 -24.15 1.91
N ASP A 103 6.92 -23.98 0.61
CA ASP A 103 7.14 -22.69 -0.06
C ASP A 103 6.11 -21.66 0.39
N LYS A 104 6.51 -20.39 0.44
CA LYS A 104 5.60 -19.28 0.75
C LYS A 104 5.22 -18.55 -0.53
N THR A 105 3.93 -18.28 -0.67
CA THR A 105 3.42 -17.37 -1.71
C THR A 105 2.65 -16.23 -1.06
N SER A 106 2.63 -15.06 -1.71
CA SER A 106 1.86 -13.90 -1.24
C SER A 106 0.85 -13.44 -2.29
N THR A 107 -0.29 -12.95 -1.83
CA THR A 107 -1.23 -12.16 -2.61
C THR A 107 -1.36 -10.80 -1.98
N ASP A 108 -1.11 -9.77 -2.79
CA ASP A 108 -1.08 -8.39 -2.36
C ASP A 108 -2.10 -7.58 -3.18
N LYS A 109 -2.82 -6.67 -2.52
CA LYS A 109 -3.73 -5.73 -3.17
C LYS A 109 -3.61 -4.36 -2.55
N ILE A 110 -3.68 -3.34 -3.38
CA ILE A 110 -3.87 -1.96 -2.95
C ILE A 110 -5.27 -1.49 -3.34
N GLY A 111 -5.88 -0.66 -2.50
CA GLY A 111 -7.23 -0.17 -2.72
C GLY A 111 -7.46 1.19 -2.09
N PHE A 112 -8.49 1.89 -2.54
CA PHE A 112 -8.93 3.16 -1.98
C PHE A 112 -10.30 2.98 -1.32
N ILE A 113 -10.43 3.40 -0.07
CA ILE A 113 -11.70 3.40 0.66
C ILE A 113 -12.19 4.84 0.79
N PRO A 114 -13.22 5.24 0.03
CA PRO A 114 -13.75 6.60 0.09
C PRO A 114 -14.44 6.88 1.43
N GLY A 115 -14.33 8.11 1.90
CA GLY A 115 -15.01 8.59 3.13
C GLY A 115 -14.47 7.99 4.43
N MET A 116 -13.36 7.26 4.39
CA MET A 116 -12.72 6.67 5.56
C MET A 116 -11.29 7.17 5.70
N ARG A 117 -10.79 7.20 6.93
CA ARG A 117 -9.37 7.47 7.26
C ARG A 117 -8.90 6.50 8.33
N GLU A 118 -7.61 6.18 8.32
CA GLU A 118 -6.96 5.52 9.43
C GLU A 118 -6.75 6.51 10.59
N CYS A 119 -7.09 6.09 11.80
CA CYS A 119 -6.79 6.80 13.03
C CYS A 119 -6.59 5.80 14.18
N GLY A 120 -5.39 5.74 14.72
CA GLY A 120 -5.08 4.88 15.87
C GLY A 120 -5.19 3.39 15.57
N GLY A 121 -4.85 2.97 14.35
CA GLY A 121 -4.94 1.58 13.91
C GLY A 121 -6.35 1.11 13.58
N GLN A 122 -7.28 2.05 13.33
CA GLN A 122 -8.67 1.75 12.96
C GLN A 122 -9.10 2.61 11.78
N LEU A 123 -10.00 2.07 10.96
CA LEU A 123 -10.70 2.87 9.94
C LEU A 123 -11.93 3.54 10.54
N ILE A 124 -11.98 4.86 10.45
CA ILE A 124 -13.09 5.68 10.90
C ILE A 124 -13.62 6.56 9.75
N PRO A 125 -14.87 7.00 9.79
CA PRO A 125 -15.37 7.99 8.84
C PRO A 125 -14.57 9.30 8.89
N ILE A 126 -14.48 10.00 7.75
CA ILE A 126 -13.90 11.36 7.63
C ILE A 126 -14.89 12.39 8.18
#